data_AF-A0A520A1Z0-F1
#
_entry.id   AF-A0A520A1Z0-F1
#
_cell.length_a   1.000
_cell.length_b   1.000
_cell.length_c   1.000
_cell.angle_alpha   90.00
_cell.angle_beta   90.00
_cell.angle_gamma   90.00
#
_symmetry.space_group_name_H-M   'P 1'
#
loop_
_entity.id
_entity.type
_entity.pdbx_description
1 polymer ?
#
loop_
_entity_poly.entity_id
_entity_poly.type
_entity_poly.pdbx_seq_one_letter_code
_entity_poly.pdbx_strand_id
1 'polypeptide(L)'
;MYPFEIHLTTRTLTSAELATFVAACGELQAKPLLIELARGACPTQPMLGKVVHQPDLAAALAVAAADSAYLRQCGLLTTRIKVETDARHPQLATPTAGPGFAPYFEWHGKVAYLHQAELRVLCEQHGAHLSVNALRGESATRFVTLREFGPAAEFERRVAALSTALHQRWPLLKQEAECCLYDSNQALDAGWLTQEHS
;
A
#
# COMPACT_ATOMS: atom_id res chain seq x y z
N MET A 1 10.33 9.90 18.41
CA MET A 1 10.29 9.64 16.96
C MET A 1 9.31 8.52 16.73
N TYR A 2 8.45 8.65 15.72
CA TYR A 2 7.43 7.69 15.34
C TYR A 2 7.88 6.92 14.10
N PRO A 3 7.46 5.65 13.94
CA PRO A 3 7.64 4.92 12.69
C PRO A 3 6.68 5.45 11.62
N PHE A 4 7.24 5.76 10.46
CA PHE A 4 6.50 6.04 9.24
C PHE A 4 6.94 5.05 8.17
N GLU A 5 5.97 4.47 7.46
CA GLU A 5 6.23 3.68 6.25
C GLU A 5 6.05 4.58 5.03
N ILE A 6 7.08 4.66 4.19
CA ILE A 6 7.10 5.44 2.96
C ILE A 6 6.97 4.48 1.79
N HIS A 7 6.00 4.76 0.92
CA HIS A 7 5.89 4.11 -0.37
C HIS A 7 6.07 5.10 -1.52
N LEU A 8 7.04 4.83 -2.40
CA LEU A 8 7.21 5.55 -3.66
C LEU A 8 6.83 4.63 -4.81
N THR A 9 5.77 4.96 -5.53
CA THR A 9 5.34 4.19 -6.71
C THR A 9 5.84 4.88 -7.97
N THR A 10 6.35 4.11 -8.92
CA THR A 10 6.75 4.62 -10.24
C THR A 10 5.72 4.25 -11.31
N ARG A 11 5.90 4.74 -12.54
CA ARG A 11 5.18 4.19 -13.70
C ARG A 11 5.55 2.71 -13.92
N THR A 12 4.81 2.04 -14.79
CA THR A 12 5.24 0.72 -15.29
C THR A 12 6.66 0.82 -15.87
N LEU A 13 7.51 -0.12 -15.47
CA LEU A 13 8.91 -0.19 -15.86
C LEU A 13 9.12 -1.33 -16.85
N THR A 14 10.04 -1.12 -17.79
CA THR A 14 10.61 -2.21 -18.60
C THR A 14 11.47 -3.13 -17.72
N SER A 15 11.84 -4.31 -18.22
CA SER A 15 12.71 -5.23 -17.47
C SER A 15 14.08 -4.62 -17.11
N ALA A 16 14.65 -3.80 -18.01
CA ALA A 16 15.92 -3.11 -17.74
C ALA A 16 15.74 -2.05 -16.65
N GLU A 17 14.68 -1.25 -16.72
CA GLU A 17 14.37 -0.24 -15.71
C GLU A 17 14.02 -0.87 -14.35
N LEU A 18 13.40 -2.05 -14.33
CA LEU A 18 13.11 -2.78 -13.11
C LEU A 18 14.40 -3.20 -12.39
N ALA A 19 15.42 -3.63 -13.13
CA ALA A 19 16.74 -3.92 -12.54
C ALA A 19 17.39 -2.66 -11.96
N THR A 20 17.32 -1.52 -12.67
CA THR A 20 17.75 -0.21 -12.16
C THR A 20 16.99 0.18 -10.89
N PHE A 21 15.68 -0.04 -10.87
CA PHE A 21 14.82 0.26 -9.74
C PHE A 21 15.18 -0.57 -8.50
N VAL A 22 15.42 -1.86 -8.67
CA VAL A 22 15.87 -2.74 -7.57
C VAL A 22 17.22 -2.28 -7.01
N ALA A 23 18.18 -1.92 -7.87
CA ALA A 23 19.48 -1.39 -7.45
C ALA A 23 19.32 -0.07 -6.68
N ALA A 24 18.52 0.87 -7.20
CA ALA A 24 18.25 2.15 -6.54
C ALA A 24 17.58 1.98 -5.17
N CYS A 25 16.66 1.02 -5.04
CA CYS A 25 16.08 0.67 -3.73
C CYS A 25 17.14 0.19 -2.75
N GLY A 26 18.13 -0.59 -3.20
CA GLY A 26 19.26 -1.04 -2.38
C GLY A 26 20.09 0.11 -1.83
N GLU A 27 20.44 1.08 -2.69
CA GLU A 27 21.17 2.30 -2.28
C GLU A 27 20.39 3.15 -1.27
N LEU A 28 19.06 3.20 -1.40
CA LEU A 28 18.17 3.89 -0.48
C LEU A 28 17.85 3.10 0.80
N GLN A 29 18.42 1.89 0.95
CA GLN A 29 18.13 0.94 2.03
C GLN A 29 16.62 0.64 2.14
N ALA A 30 15.97 0.55 0.99
CA ALA A 30 14.54 0.34 0.87
C ALA A 30 14.24 -1.00 0.19
N LYS A 31 13.03 -1.51 0.46
CA LYS A 31 12.55 -2.77 -0.10
C LYS A 31 11.89 -2.53 -1.45
N PRO A 32 12.37 -3.14 -2.55
CA PRO A 32 11.64 -3.11 -3.81
C PRO A 32 10.44 -4.07 -3.76
N LEU A 33 9.34 -3.63 -4.35
CA LEU A 33 8.09 -4.36 -4.52
C LEU A 33 7.62 -4.19 -5.97
N LEU A 34 7.00 -5.23 -6.51
CA LEU A 34 6.24 -5.14 -7.76
C LEU A 34 4.84 -5.62 -7.47
N ILE A 35 3.94 -4.70 -7.17
CA ILE A 35 2.55 -5.04 -6.84
C ILE A 35 1.76 -5.21 -8.13
N GLU A 36 1.20 -6.40 -8.33
CA GLU A 36 0.27 -6.68 -9.42
C GLU A 36 -1.14 -6.82 -8.86
N LEU A 37 -2.05 -6.02 -9.40
CA LEU A 37 -3.45 -5.97 -9.03
C LEU A 37 -4.25 -6.92 -9.93
N ALA A 38 -5.33 -7.49 -9.38
CA ALA A 38 -6.22 -8.34 -10.17
C ALA A 38 -7.00 -7.59 -11.28
N ARG A 39 -7.10 -6.26 -11.16
CA ARG A 39 -7.78 -5.33 -12.09
C ARG A 39 -7.34 -3.88 -11.81
N GLY A 40 -7.75 -2.96 -12.67
CA GLY A 40 -7.53 -1.52 -12.51
C GLY A 40 -6.79 -0.90 -13.71
N ALA A 41 -6.76 0.43 -13.75
CA ALA A 41 -6.10 1.16 -14.85
C ALA A 41 -4.57 1.02 -14.82
N CYS A 42 -3.99 0.90 -13.62
CA CYS A 42 -2.55 0.70 -13.40
C CYS A 42 -2.31 -0.63 -12.66
N PRO A 43 -2.44 -1.78 -13.34
CA PRO A 43 -2.42 -3.09 -12.68
C PRO A 43 -1.03 -3.52 -12.21
N THR A 44 0.03 -2.87 -12.70
CA THR A 44 1.42 -3.17 -12.30
C THR A 44 2.02 -1.92 -11.67
N GLN A 45 2.42 -2.02 -10.40
CA GLN A 45 2.91 -0.92 -9.60
C GLN A 45 4.26 -1.26 -8.98
N PRO A 46 5.38 -0.86 -9.61
CA PRO A 46 6.70 -0.93 -8.99
C PRO A 46 6.77 0.09 -7.85
N MET A 47 7.00 -0.40 -6.63
CA MET A 47 6.90 0.37 -5.40
C MET A 47 8.15 0.16 -4.54
N LEU A 48 8.69 1.25 -4.01
CA LEU A 48 9.72 1.24 -2.97
C LEU A 48 8.99 1.31 -1.63
N GLY A 49 9.32 0.43 -0.68
CA GLY A 49 8.82 0.49 0.70
C GLY A 49 9.97 0.71 1.69
N LYS A 50 9.83 1.68 2.60
CA LYS A 50 10.89 2.04 3.57
C LYS A 50 10.28 2.53 4.88
N VAL A 51 10.71 1.94 5.99
CA VAL A 51 10.36 2.43 7.32
C VAL A 51 11.41 3.42 7.81
N VAL A 52 10.97 4.58 8.29
CA VAL A 52 11.82 5.62 8.86
C VAL A 52 11.29 6.06 10.22
N HIS A 53 12.19 6.49 11.11
CA HIS A 53 11.83 7.06 12.40
C HIS A 53 11.99 8.58 12.36
N GLN A 54 10.88 9.31 12.46
CA GLN A 54 10.88 10.77 12.34
C GLN A 54 10.05 11.43 13.45
N PRO A 55 10.27 12.72 13.76
CA PRO A 55 9.49 13.41 14.79
C PRO A 55 8.02 13.64 14.38
N ASP A 56 7.75 13.84 13.09
CA ASP A 56 6.45 14.20 12.55
C ASP A 56 6.31 13.85 11.05
N LEU A 57 5.11 14.05 10.51
CA LEU A 57 4.80 13.80 9.09
C LEU A 57 5.61 14.69 8.14
N ALA A 58 5.92 15.93 8.51
CA ALA A 58 6.68 16.84 7.64
C ALA A 58 8.13 16.33 7.45
N ALA A 59 8.75 15.83 8.50
CA ALA A 59 10.07 15.20 8.44
C ALA A 59 10.04 13.90 7.63
N ALA A 60 8.99 13.08 7.76
CA ALA A 60 8.81 11.88 6.93
C ALA A 60 8.64 12.22 5.43
N LEU A 61 7.84 13.26 5.12
CA LEU A 61 7.67 13.75 3.76
C LEU A 61 8.96 14.31 3.16
N ALA A 62 9.81 14.96 3.97
CA ALA A 62 11.12 15.42 3.52
C ALA A 62 12.02 14.24 3.10
N VAL A 63 11.99 13.12 3.84
CA VAL A 63 12.68 11.89 3.44
C VAL A 63 12.10 11.33 2.15
N ALA A 64 10.77 11.22 2.04
CA ALA A 64 10.12 10.74 0.84
C ALA A 64 10.46 11.59 -0.40
N ALA A 65 10.55 12.91 -0.25
CA ALA A 65 10.94 13.83 -1.30
C ALA A 65 12.41 13.63 -1.73
N ALA A 66 13.33 13.43 -0.77
CA ALA A 66 14.73 13.15 -1.05
C ALA A 66 14.92 11.81 -1.78
N ASP A 67 14.26 10.75 -1.31
CA ASP A 67 14.28 9.42 -1.94
C ASP A 67 13.67 9.48 -3.37
N SER A 68 12.58 10.24 -3.56
CA SER A 68 11.98 10.47 -4.88
C SER A 68 12.90 11.25 -5.82
N ALA A 69 13.63 12.25 -5.31
CA ALA A 69 14.62 12.98 -6.08
C ALA A 69 15.80 12.09 -6.51
N TYR A 70 16.23 11.17 -5.65
CA TYR A 70 17.25 10.17 -5.99
C TYR A 70 16.76 9.22 -7.09
N LEU A 71 15.55 8.66 -6.98
CA LEU A 71 14.96 7.82 -8.04
C LEU A 71 14.92 8.57 -9.39
N ARG A 72 14.56 9.86 -9.37
CA ARG A 72 14.56 10.70 -10.57
C ARG A 72 15.97 10.83 -11.19
N GLN A 73 17.02 10.95 -10.39
CA GLN A 73 18.41 10.98 -10.89
C GLN A 73 18.81 9.65 -11.55
N CYS A 74 18.24 8.53 -11.12
CA CYS A 74 18.36 7.23 -11.77
C CYS A 74 17.47 7.06 -13.02
N GLY A 75 16.72 8.09 -13.43
CA GLY A 75 15.78 8.03 -14.55
C GLY A 75 14.42 7.40 -14.21
N LEU A 76 14.13 7.18 -12.93
CA LEU A 76 12.91 6.54 -12.44
C LEU A 76 11.96 7.60 -11.87
N LEU A 77 10.87 7.89 -12.58
CA LEU A 77 9.90 8.90 -12.15
C LEU A 77 8.86 8.31 -11.19
N THR A 78 8.76 8.90 -10.01
CA THR A 78 7.71 8.63 -9.02
C THR A 78 6.39 9.23 -9.48
N THR A 79 5.33 8.41 -9.48
CA THR A 79 3.94 8.77 -9.83
C THR A 79 3.03 8.87 -8.60
N ARG A 80 3.43 8.30 -7.46
CA ARG A 80 2.73 8.39 -6.17
C ARG A 80 3.72 8.37 -5.01
N ILE A 81 3.49 9.22 -4.03
CA ILE A 81 4.13 9.19 -2.71
C ILE A 81 3.02 8.89 -1.70
N LYS A 82 3.20 7.82 -0.92
CA LYS A 82 2.33 7.48 0.22
C LYS A 82 3.17 7.47 1.49
N VAL A 83 2.65 8.07 2.56
CA VAL A 83 3.26 8.03 3.90
C VAL A 83 2.22 7.52 4.89
N GLU A 84 2.58 6.44 5.55
CA GLU A 84 1.73 5.68 6.46
C GLU A 84 2.36 5.60 7.84
N THR A 85 1.53 5.27 8.82
CA THR A 85 1.96 4.89 10.16
C THR A 85 1.05 3.79 10.68
N ASP A 86 1.38 3.23 11.83
CA ASP A 86 0.51 2.25 12.51
C ASP A 86 -0.89 2.83 12.76
N ALA A 87 -1.93 2.04 12.52
CA ALA A 87 -3.33 2.49 12.62
C ALA A 87 -3.73 3.05 14.00
N ARG A 88 -2.93 2.84 15.06
CA ARG A 88 -3.13 3.42 16.40
C ARG A 88 -2.66 4.88 16.53
N HIS A 89 -2.03 5.43 15.48
CA HIS A 89 -1.51 6.79 15.48
C HIS A 89 -2.11 7.74 14.43
N PRO A 90 -3.44 7.74 14.17
CA PRO A 90 -4.05 8.62 13.17
C PRO A 90 -3.88 10.11 13.51
N GLN A 91 -3.66 10.46 14.77
CA GLN A 91 -3.36 11.81 15.23
C GLN A 91 -2.06 12.39 14.69
N LEU A 92 -1.19 11.57 14.08
CA LEU A 92 0.01 12.05 13.38
C LEU A 92 -0.32 12.69 12.03
N ALA A 93 -1.56 12.57 11.54
CA ALA A 93 -2.03 13.33 10.41
C ALA A 93 -1.99 14.82 10.75
N THR A 94 -1.40 15.61 9.85
CA THR A 94 -1.34 17.07 9.99
C THR A 94 -2.05 17.72 8.81
N PRO A 95 -2.59 18.95 8.97
CA PRO A 95 -3.17 19.71 7.86
C PRO A 95 -2.22 19.94 6.68
N THR A 96 -0.91 19.74 6.88
CA THR A 96 0.12 19.85 5.85
C THR A 96 0.08 18.71 4.82
N ALA A 97 -0.73 17.68 5.01
CA ALA A 97 -0.96 16.63 4.00
C ALA A 97 -1.62 17.16 2.71
N GLY A 98 -2.08 18.43 2.71
CA GLY A 98 -2.64 19.13 1.56
C GLY A 98 -4.14 19.43 1.78
N PRO A 99 -4.64 20.54 1.21
CA PRO A 99 -6.05 20.88 1.33
C PRO A 99 -6.92 19.78 0.71
N GLY A 100 -7.83 19.21 1.51
CA GLY A 100 -8.77 18.19 1.06
C GLY A 100 -8.31 16.72 1.18
N PHE A 101 -7.09 16.45 1.66
CA PHE A 101 -6.70 15.08 1.98
C PHE A 101 -7.35 14.63 3.29
N ALA A 102 -8.13 13.56 3.24
CA ALA A 102 -8.63 12.86 4.41
C ALA A 102 -7.78 11.61 4.65
N PRO A 103 -7.15 11.46 5.84
CA PRO A 103 -6.50 10.22 6.22
C PRO A 103 -7.47 9.04 6.14
N TYR A 104 -6.95 7.88 5.77
CA TYR A 104 -7.71 6.65 5.67
C TYR A 104 -6.94 5.49 6.27
N PHE A 105 -7.65 4.46 6.67
CA PHE A 105 -7.06 3.24 7.20
C PHE A 105 -6.92 2.20 6.10
N GLU A 106 -5.81 1.48 6.11
CA GLU A 106 -5.60 0.29 5.28
C GLU A 106 -5.28 -0.91 6.18
N TRP A 107 -5.85 -2.05 5.83
CA TRP A 107 -5.45 -3.34 6.38
C TRP A 107 -4.93 -4.22 5.26
N HIS A 108 -3.80 -4.86 5.51
CA HIS A 108 -3.17 -5.80 4.59
C HIS A 108 -3.08 -7.17 5.25
N GLY A 109 -3.73 -8.18 4.66
CA GLY A 109 -3.60 -9.58 5.04
C GLY A 109 -2.88 -10.39 3.98
N LYS A 110 -1.79 -11.07 4.34
CA LYS A 110 -1.16 -12.06 3.47
C LYS A 110 -1.80 -13.43 3.72
N VAL A 111 -2.44 -14.00 2.70
CA VAL A 111 -3.16 -15.28 2.79
C VAL A 111 -2.61 -16.30 1.80
N ALA A 112 -2.83 -17.59 2.09
CA ALA A 112 -2.62 -18.65 1.12
C ALA A 112 -3.57 -18.49 -0.09
N TYR A 113 -3.08 -18.69 -1.31
CA TYR A 113 -3.86 -18.50 -2.54
C TYR A 113 -4.53 -19.79 -3.02
N LEU A 114 -5.44 -20.29 -2.19
CA LEU A 114 -6.28 -21.46 -2.46
C LEU A 114 -7.67 -21.00 -2.93
N HIS A 115 -8.47 -21.89 -3.54
CA HIS A 115 -9.88 -21.61 -3.88
C HIS A 115 -10.09 -20.22 -4.52
N GLN A 116 -9.30 -19.90 -5.54
CA GLN A 116 -9.08 -18.52 -6.01
C GLN A 116 -10.37 -17.78 -6.39
N ALA A 117 -11.31 -18.47 -7.03
CA ALA A 117 -12.60 -17.90 -7.40
C ALA A 117 -13.43 -17.52 -6.17
N GLU A 118 -13.46 -18.37 -5.14
CA GLU A 118 -14.17 -18.13 -3.89
C GLU A 118 -13.52 -17.00 -3.09
N LEU A 119 -12.17 -16.97 -3.04
CA LEU A 119 -11.44 -15.90 -2.37
C LEU A 119 -11.73 -14.53 -3.02
N ARG A 120 -11.78 -14.48 -4.35
CA ARG A 120 -12.13 -13.27 -5.09
C ARG A 120 -13.55 -12.80 -4.73
N VAL A 121 -14.52 -13.70 -4.74
CA VAL A 121 -15.91 -13.38 -4.37
C VAL A 121 -15.98 -12.88 -2.92
N LEU A 122 -15.29 -13.53 -1.99
CA LEU A 122 -15.24 -13.08 -0.59
C LEU A 122 -14.63 -11.68 -0.47
N CYS A 123 -13.50 -11.43 -1.14
CA CYS A 123 -12.89 -10.10 -1.14
C CYS A 123 -13.86 -9.05 -1.70
N GLU A 124 -14.52 -9.32 -2.83
CA GLU A 124 -15.51 -8.42 -3.42
C GLU A 124 -16.69 -8.14 -2.48
N GLN A 125 -17.21 -9.16 -1.77
CA GLN A 125 -18.29 -9.01 -0.78
C GLN A 125 -17.91 -8.10 0.40
N HIS A 126 -16.63 -8.09 0.78
CA HIS A 126 -16.12 -7.26 1.88
C HIS A 126 -15.55 -5.90 1.41
N GLY A 127 -15.57 -5.63 0.10
CA GLY A 127 -14.90 -4.46 -0.49
C GLY A 127 -13.38 -4.50 -0.30
N ALA A 128 -12.81 -5.69 -0.24
CA ALA A 128 -11.38 -5.95 -0.17
C ALA A 128 -10.81 -6.35 -1.53
N HIS A 129 -9.50 -6.24 -1.66
CA HIS A 129 -8.83 -6.29 -2.95
C HIS A 129 -7.64 -7.25 -2.94
N LEU A 130 -7.53 -8.05 -3.99
CA LEU A 130 -6.43 -8.99 -4.16
C LEU A 130 -5.29 -8.35 -4.95
N SER A 131 -4.07 -8.58 -4.48
CA SER A 131 -2.83 -8.28 -5.19
C SER A 131 -1.73 -9.31 -4.90
N VAL A 132 -0.65 -9.27 -5.65
CA VAL A 132 0.54 -10.11 -5.46
C VAL A 132 1.80 -9.27 -5.55
N ASN A 133 2.85 -9.64 -4.80
CA ASN A 133 4.19 -9.11 -5.05
C ASN A 133 4.91 -10.00 -6.08
N ALA A 134 4.82 -9.61 -7.34
CA ALA A 134 5.35 -10.35 -8.48
C ALA A 134 6.88 -10.44 -8.49
N LEU A 135 7.57 -9.53 -7.80
CA LEU A 135 9.04 -9.53 -7.72
C LEU A 135 9.58 -10.78 -7.01
N ARG A 136 8.80 -11.34 -6.07
CA ARG A 136 9.22 -12.52 -5.28
C ARG A 136 8.73 -13.85 -5.86
N GLY A 137 8.02 -13.84 -6.98
CA GLY A 137 7.48 -15.05 -7.61
C GLY A 137 6.54 -15.86 -6.71
N GLU A 138 5.92 -15.22 -5.71
CA GLU A 138 5.08 -15.90 -4.70
C GLU A 138 3.70 -16.26 -5.26
N SER A 139 3.63 -17.27 -6.12
CA SER A 139 2.38 -17.74 -6.72
C SER A 139 1.37 -18.27 -5.69
N ALA A 140 1.86 -18.82 -4.57
CA ALA A 140 1.08 -19.48 -3.53
C ALA A 140 0.42 -18.53 -2.51
N THR A 141 0.66 -17.22 -2.57
CA THR A 141 0.07 -16.26 -1.62
C THR A 141 -0.50 -15.04 -2.30
N ARG A 142 -1.47 -14.38 -1.68
CA ARG A 142 -1.98 -13.07 -2.09
C ARG A 142 -2.03 -12.12 -0.92
N PHE A 143 -1.94 -10.84 -1.22
CA PHE A 143 -2.33 -9.78 -0.31
C PHE A 143 -3.81 -9.50 -0.51
N VAL A 144 -4.52 -9.35 0.61
CA VAL A 144 -5.88 -8.84 0.70
C VAL A 144 -5.76 -7.45 1.32
N THR A 145 -6.20 -6.43 0.60
CA THR A 145 -6.19 -5.04 1.06
C THR A 145 -7.61 -4.57 1.31
N LEU A 146 -7.88 -3.98 2.47
CA LEU A 146 -9.14 -3.34 2.83
C LEU A 146 -8.86 -1.88 3.18
N ARG A 147 -9.55 -0.93 2.53
CA ARG A 147 -9.43 0.52 2.78
C ARG A 147 -10.72 1.06 3.41
N GLU A 148 -10.59 1.95 4.39
CA GLU A 148 -11.69 2.64 5.06
C GLU A 148 -11.36 4.12 5.29
N PHE A 149 -12.23 5.03 4.84
CA PHE A 149 -12.10 6.49 5.01
C PHE A 149 -12.87 7.01 6.24
N GLY A 150 -13.71 6.17 6.84
CA GLY A 150 -14.49 6.46 8.02
C GLY A 150 -13.74 6.34 9.34
N PRO A 151 -14.47 6.37 10.46
CA PRO A 151 -13.89 6.28 11.81
C PRO A 151 -13.13 4.97 12.04
N ALA A 152 -12.12 5.01 12.91
CA ALA A 152 -11.33 3.83 13.29
C ALA A 152 -12.20 2.64 13.76
N ALA A 153 -13.30 2.91 14.48
CA ALA A 153 -14.22 1.86 14.93
C ALA A 153 -14.89 1.10 13.77
N GLU A 154 -15.20 1.79 12.66
CA GLU A 154 -15.77 1.16 11.48
C GLU A 154 -14.71 0.33 10.74
N PHE A 155 -13.48 0.86 10.63
CA PHE A 155 -12.35 0.12 10.10
C PHE A 155 -12.09 -1.18 10.88
N GLU A 156 -11.99 -1.11 12.21
CA GLU A 156 -11.80 -2.27 13.09
C GLU A 156 -12.91 -3.31 12.92
N ARG A 157 -14.18 -2.85 12.86
CA ARG A 157 -15.34 -3.72 12.63
C ARG A 157 -15.25 -4.46 11.29
N ARG A 158 -14.89 -3.75 10.20
CA ARG A 158 -14.75 -4.34 8.87
C ARG A 158 -13.56 -5.32 8.80
N VAL A 159 -12.42 -4.97 9.40
CA VAL A 159 -11.24 -5.84 9.50
C VAL A 159 -11.58 -7.12 10.26
N ALA A 160 -12.27 -7.03 11.39
CA ALA A 160 -12.68 -8.21 12.17
C ALA A 160 -13.61 -9.13 11.39
N ALA A 161 -14.59 -8.56 10.66
CA ALA A 161 -15.50 -9.32 9.81
C ALA A 161 -14.77 -10.04 8.67
N LEU A 162 -13.89 -9.33 7.95
CA LEU A 162 -13.09 -9.89 6.86
C LEU A 162 -12.14 -10.99 7.36
N SER A 163 -11.44 -10.73 8.47
CA SER A 163 -10.49 -11.68 9.06
C SER A 163 -11.18 -12.97 9.50
N THR A 164 -12.37 -12.85 10.09
CA THR A 164 -13.20 -14.01 10.48
C THR A 164 -13.63 -14.82 9.26
N ALA A 165 -14.04 -14.16 8.18
CA ALA A 165 -14.44 -14.84 6.94
C ALA A 165 -13.25 -15.54 6.27
N LEU A 166 -12.07 -14.91 6.26
CA LEU A 166 -10.84 -15.49 5.72
C LEU A 166 -10.40 -16.73 6.51
N HIS A 167 -10.37 -16.66 7.85
CA HIS A 167 -9.89 -17.75 8.72
C HIS A 167 -10.60 -19.10 8.51
N GLN A 168 -11.81 -19.12 7.94
CA GLN A 168 -12.54 -20.36 7.67
C GLN A 168 -11.86 -21.24 6.62
N ARG A 169 -11.14 -20.64 5.65
CA ARG A 169 -10.60 -21.36 4.48
C ARG A 169 -9.23 -20.87 4.01
N TRP A 170 -8.83 -19.67 4.40
CA TRP A 170 -7.58 -19.02 4.00
C TRP A 170 -6.80 -18.58 5.24
N PRO A 171 -5.83 -19.39 5.69
CA PRO A 171 -4.97 -19.03 6.80
C PRO A 171 -4.28 -17.68 6.55
N LEU A 172 -4.38 -16.80 7.56
CA LEU A 172 -3.71 -15.50 7.56
C LEU A 172 -2.26 -15.70 8.01
N LEU A 173 -1.31 -15.45 7.11
CA LEU A 173 0.12 -15.66 7.32
C LEU A 173 0.80 -14.45 7.97
N LYS A 174 0.38 -13.25 7.57
CA LYS A 174 0.78 -11.97 8.16
C LYS A 174 -0.41 -11.02 8.03
N GLN A 175 -0.53 -10.09 8.97
CA GLN A 175 -1.38 -8.93 8.80
C GLN A 175 -0.74 -7.67 9.34
N GLU A 176 -1.22 -6.53 8.84
CA GLU A 176 -0.76 -5.19 9.19
C GLU A 176 -1.94 -4.22 9.03
N ALA A 177 -2.04 -3.25 9.93
CA ALA A 177 -3.07 -2.23 9.91
C ALA A 177 -2.41 -0.86 10.05
N GLU A 178 -2.68 0.02 9.09
CA GLU A 178 -1.98 1.28 8.92
C GLU A 178 -2.98 2.42 8.72
N CYS A 179 -2.55 3.63 9.01
CA CYS A 179 -3.24 4.86 8.66
C CYS A 179 -2.40 5.61 7.63
N CYS A 180 -2.97 5.83 6.44
CA CYS A 180 -2.38 6.65 5.41
C CYS A 180 -2.56 8.12 5.77
N LEU A 181 -1.43 8.77 6.08
CA LEU A 181 -1.36 10.17 6.49
C LEU A 181 -1.17 11.12 5.31
N TYR A 182 -0.66 10.61 4.19
CA TYR A 182 -0.48 11.36 2.96
C TYR A 182 -0.47 10.41 1.75
N ASP A 183 -1.22 10.77 0.71
CA ASP A 183 -1.17 10.10 -0.60
C ASP A 183 -1.26 11.16 -1.71
N SER A 184 -0.19 11.27 -2.50
CA SER A 184 -0.11 12.27 -3.57
C SER A 184 -0.94 11.93 -4.81
N ASN A 185 -1.44 10.68 -4.95
CA ASN A 185 -2.15 10.22 -6.15
C ASN A 185 -3.02 8.99 -5.87
N GLN A 186 -4.13 9.18 -5.16
CA GLN A 186 -5.11 8.11 -4.90
C GLN A 186 -5.72 7.53 -6.19
N ALA A 187 -5.80 8.35 -7.26
CA ALA A 187 -6.34 7.92 -8.56
C ALA A 187 -5.50 6.84 -9.26
N LEU A 188 -4.28 6.55 -8.78
CA LEU A 188 -3.49 5.40 -9.26
C LEU A 188 -4.24 4.07 -9.06
N ASP A 189 -5.11 4.02 -8.06
CA ASP A 189 -5.95 2.87 -7.71
C ASP A 189 -7.29 2.85 -8.46
N ALA A 190 -7.48 3.73 -9.46
CA ALA A 190 -8.72 3.81 -10.23
C ALA A 190 -9.06 2.46 -10.90
N GLY A 191 -10.28 1.99 -10.66
CA GLY A 191 -10.78 0.69 -11.13
C GLY A 191 -10.24 -0.51 -10.36
N TRP A 192 -9.35 -0.31 -9.38
CA TRP A 192 -8.97 -1.34 -8.41
C TRP A 192 -10.01 -1.41 -7.28
N LEU A 193 -10.29 -0.26 -6.65
CA LEU A 193 -11.31 -0.11 -5.61
C LEU A 193 -12.72 -0.18 -6.21
N THR A 194 -13.59 -1.01 -5.62
CA THR A 194 -14.97 -1.22 -6.11
C THR A 194 -15.95 -0.19 -5.57
N GLN A 195 -15.55 0.62 -4.57
CA GLN A 195 -16.35 1.71 -4.02
C GLN A 195 -15.43 2.91 -3.73
N GLU A 196 -15.62 4.00 -4.46
CA GLU A 196 -15.29 5.33 -3.93
C GLU A 196 -16.50 5.73 -3.09
N HIS A 197 -16.38 5.61 -1.76
CA HIS A 197 -17.43 6.13 -0.89
C HIS A 197 -17.43 7.65 -1.02
N SER A 198 -18.52 8.18 -1.58
CA SER A 198 -18.83 9.61 -1.66
C SER A 198 -19.16 10.19 -0.30
#